data_AF-A0A7V2SKU0-F1
#
_entry.id   AF-A0A7V2SKU0-F1
#
_cell.length_a   1.000
_cell.length_b   1.000
_cell.length_c   1.000
_cell.angle_alpha   90.00
_cell.angle_beta   90.00
_cell.angle_gamma   90.00
#
_symmetry.space_group_name_H-M   'P 1'
#
loop_
_entity.id
_entity.type
_entity.pdbx_description
1 polymer ?
#
loop_
_entity_poly.entity_id
_entity_poly.type
_entity_poly.pdbx_seq_one_letter_code
_entity_poly.pdbx_strand_id
1 'polypeptide(L)'
;PMVDTSNPTVARWIPTADESMVVIRFKDPAGIDFSYLQSMIHDSFMSRANSIVVPGGKLDIAMQLILTPLIHRLMEKKRRAC
;
A
#
# COMPACT_ATOMS: atom_id res chain seq x y z
N PRO A 1 -6.31 7.04 -10.00
CA PRO A 1 -6.32 6.53 -11.39
C PRO A 1 -5.43 7.44 -12.22
N MET A 2 -4.47 6.89 -12.96
CA MET A 2 -3.60 7.67 -13.84
C MET A 2 -4.27 7.97 -15.19
N VAL A 3 -5.41 7.32 -15.45
CA VAL A 3 -6.32 7.60 -16.57
C VAL A 3 -7.38 8.63 -16.19
N ASP A 4 -7.83 9.40 -17.18
CA ASP A 4 -8.86 10.40 -17.01
C ASP A 4 -10.17 9.75 -16.54
N THR A 5 -10.58 10.12 -15.33
CA THR A 5 -11.82 9.67 -14.68
C THR A 5 -12.74 10.85 -14.37
N SER A 6 -12.52 12.00 -15.02
CA SER A 6 -13.28 13.24 -14.80
C SER A 6 -14.78 13.08 -15.06
N ASN A 7 -15.20 12.13 -15.91
CA ASN A 7 -16.60 11.78 -16.12
C ASN A 7 -16.89 10.28 -15.85
N PRO A 8 -17.32 9.92 -14.63
CA PRO A 8 -17.56 8.52 -14.26
C PRO A 8 -18.81 7.92 -14.91
N THR A 9 -19.71 8.73 -15.51
CA THR A 9 -20.97 8.25 -16.11
C THR A 9 -20.82 7.70 -17.52
N VAL A 10 -19.72 8.02 -18.21
CA VAL A 10 -19.38 7.56 -19.57
C VAL A 10 -18.19 6.58 -19.55
N ALA A 11 -17.70 6.23 -18.36
CA ALA A 11 -16.58 5.32 -18.19
C ALA A 11 -16.95 3.91 -18.68
N ARG A 12 -16.33 3.50 -19.79
CA ARG A 12 -16.70 2.30 -20.55
C ARG A 12 -16.08 1.01 -19.98
N TRP A 13 -15.11 1.12 -19.07
CA TRP A 13 -14.40 0.00 -18.44
C TRP A 13 -13.71 0.42 -17.13
N ILE A 14 -13.48 -0.54 -16.24
CA ILE A 14 -12.82 -0.33 -14.93
C ILE A 14 -11.30 -0.27 -15.17
N PRO A 15 -10.59 0.80 -14.74
CA PRO A 15 -9.15 0.92 -14.91
C PRO A 15 -8.42 -0.31 -14.37
N THR A 16 -7.46 -0.83 -15.13
CA THR A 16 -6.70 -2.01 -14.71
C THR A 16 -5.71 -1.61 -13.61
N ALA A 17 -5.28 -2.58 -12.78
CA ALA A 17 -4.38 -2.31 -11.66
C ALA A 17 -3.09 -1.55 -12.07
N ASP A 18 -2.57 -1.81 -13.26
CA ASP A 18 -1.38 -1.12 -13.80
C ASP A 18 -1.61 0.37 -14.15
N GLU A 19 -2.86 0.80 -14.29
CA GLU A 19 -3.24 2.21 -14.56
C GLU A 19 -3.67 2.96 -13.29
N SER A 20 -3.48 2.31 -12.14
CA SER A 20 -3.82 2.88 -10.84
C SER A 20 -2.56 3.03 -10.00
N MET A 21 -2.48 4.14 -9.27
CA MET A 21 -1.51 4.32 -8.20
C MET A 21 -2.26 4.29 -6.88
N VAL A 22 -1.68 3.59 -5.91
CA VAL A 22 -2.27 3.38 -4.59
C VAL A 22 -1.43 4.13 -3.57
N VAL A 23 -2.07 5.01 -2.81
CA VAL A 23 -1.42 5.76 -1.73
C VAL A 23 -1.70 5.05 -0.42
N ILE A 24 -0.66 4.54 0.22
CA ILE A 24 -0.75 3.89 1.53
C ILE A 24 -0.32 4.91 2.58
N ARG A 25 -1.26 5.33 3.42
CA ARG A 25 -1.02 6.28 4.50
C ARG A 25 -0.96 5.56 5.84
N PHE A 26 0.15 5.73 6.55
CA PHE A 26 0.31 5.24 7.91
C PHE A 26 -0.20 6.28 8.89
N LYS A 27 -1.10 5.87 9.80
CA LYS A 27 -1.56 6.73 10.90
C LYS A 27 -0.42 7.03 11.87
N ASP A 28 0.39 6.01 12.15
CA ASP A 28 1.60 6.08 12.95
C ASP A 28 2.76 5.49 12.13
N PRO A 29 3.74 6.30 11.69
CA PRO A 29 4.88 5.82 10.93
C PRO A 29 5.95 5.14 11.82
N ALA A 30 5.80 5.16 13.16
CA ALA A 30 6.79 4.60 14.06
C ALA A 30 6.94 3.07 13.88
N GLY A 31 8.17 2.63 13.58
CA GLY A 31 8.50 1.21 13.41
C GLY A 31 8.29 0.65 12.00
N ILE A 32 8.03 1.51 11.00
CA ILE A 32 7.95 1.12 9.59
C ILE A 32 9.22 1.56 8.88
N ASP A 33 9.85 0.62 8.19
CA ASP A 33 11.04 0.88 7.37
C ASP A 33 10.63 1.22 5.93
N PHE A 34 10.51 2.53 5.66
CA PHE A 34 10.16 3.03 4.34
C PHE A 34 11.26 2.77 3.30
N SER A 35 12.53 2.67 3.71
CA SER A 35 13.65 2.39 2.81
C SER A 35 13.61 0.93 2.35
N TYR A 36 13.24 0.02 3.25
CA TYR A 36 12.99 -1.39 2.94
C TYR A 36 11.80 -1.55 1.99
N LEU A 37 10.67 -0.87 2.28
CA LEU A 37 9.49 -0.92 1.41
C LEU A 37 9.80 -0.40 -0.01
N GLN A 38 10.58 0.68 -0.13
CA GLN A 38 10.97 1.23 -1.44
C GLN A 38 11.91 0.30 -2.22
N SER A 39 12.85 -0.35 -1.53
CA SER A 39 13.76 -1.31 -2.17
C SER A 39 13.01 -2.55 -2.68
N MET A 40 12.01 -3.02 -1.92
CA MET A 40 11.23 -4.20 -2.29
C MET A 40 10.19 -3.88 -3.36
N ILE A 41 9.55 -2.72 -3.27
CA ILE A 41 8.50 -2.30 -4.20
C ILE A 41 9.12 -1.37 -5.24
N HIS A 42 9.54 -1.96 -6.37
CA HIS A 42 10.12 -1.19 -7.47
C HIS A 42 9.11 -0.15 -7.98
N ASP A 43 9.58 1.04 -8.38
CA ASP A 43 8.74 2.18 -8.80
C ASP A 43 7.81 2.75 -7.72
N SER A 44 8.03 2.42 -6.44
CA SER A 44 7.37 3.12 -5.34
C SER A 44 8.17 4.35 -4.92
N PHE A 45 7.46 5.37 -4.43
CA PHE A 45 8.08 6.60 -3.94
C PHE A 45 7.29 7.17 -2.77
N MET A 46 7.96 7.95 -1.92
CA MET A 46 7.28 8.62 -0.81
C MET A 46 6.62 9.91 -1.30
N SER A 47 5.32 10.05 -1.06
CA SER A 47 4.62 11.34 -1.27
C SER A 47 4.72 12.25 -0.04
N ARG A 48 4.77 11.67 1.16
CA ARG A 48 4.98 12.35 2.45
C ARG A 48 5.76 11.44 3.39
N ALA A 49 6.28 11.98 4.48
CA ALA A 49 6.98 11.22 5.51
C ALA A 49 6.13 10.09 6.15
N ASN A 50 4.81 10.12 6.01
CA ASN A 50 3.89 9.09 6.50
C ASN A 50 3.11 8.37 5.38
N SER A 51 3.47 8.55 4.12
CA SER A 51 2.74 7.92 3.01
C SER A 51 3.64 7.53 1.84
N ILE A 52 3.49 6.28 1.40
CA ILE A 52 4.16 5.71 0.23
C ILE A 52 3.15 5.52 -0.90
N VAL A 53 3.57 5.83 -2.13
CA VAL A 53 2.82 5.60 -3.36
C VAL A 53 3.35 4.34 -4.02
N VAL A 54 2.45 3.43 -4.36
CA VAL A 54 2.76 2.12 -4.93
C VAL A 54 1.99 1.95 -6.24
N PRO A 55 2.61 1.42 -7.31
CA PRO A 55 1.89 1.03 -8.52
C PRO A 55 0.83 -0.04 -8.19
N GLY A 56 -0.37 0.06 -8.74
CA GLY A 56 -1.47 -0.86 -8.41
C GLY A 56 -1.17 -2.32 -8.75
N GLY A 57 -0.37 -2.60 -9.78
CA GLY A 57 0.12 -3.95 -10.09
C GLY A 57 1.02 -4.57 -9.00
N LYS A 58 1.57 -3.76 -8.09
CA LYS A 58 2.42 -4.17 -6.96
C LYS A 58 1.70 -4.02 -5.61
N LEU A 59 0.37 -3.87 -5.61
CA LEU A 59 -0.41 -3.76 -4.37
C LEU A 59 -0.32 -5.03 -3.53
N ASP A 60 -0.35 -6.21 -4.14
CA ASP A 60 -0.35 -7.49 -3.41
C ASP A 60 0.93 -7.66 -2.57
N ILE A 61 2.09 -7.46 -3.20
CA ILE A 61 3.38 -7.53 -2.49
C ILE A 61 3.50 -6.45 -1.40
N ALA A 62 2.99 -5.23 -1.65
CA ALA A 62 2.97 -4.17 -0.66
C ALA A 62 2.09 -4.55 0.54
N MET A 63 0.92 -5.13 0.27
CA MET A 63 -0.01 -5.60 1.30
C MET A 63 0.62 -6.68 2.16
N GLN A 64 1.30 -7.65 1.54
CA GLN A 64 1.99 -8.72 2.26
C GLN A 64 3.11 -8.17 3.15
N LEU A 65 3.98 -7.29 2.64
CA LEU A 65 5.08 -6.72 3.41
C LEU A 65 4.60 -5.88 4.60
N ILE A 66 3.47 -5.19 4.46
CA ILE A 66 2.92 -4.33 5.51
C ILE A 66 2.08 -5.12 6.51
N LEU A 67 1.15 -5.96 6.05
CA LEU A 67 0.18 -6.63 6.93
C LEU A 67 0.75 -7.86 7.64
N THR A 68 1.64 -8.62 7.00
CA THR A 68 2.18 -9.86 7.59
C THR A 68 2.80 -9.63 8.97
N PRO A 69 3.73 -8.67 9.17
CA PRO A 69 4.30 -8.42 10.50
C PRO A 69 3.26 -7.87 11.49
N LEU A 70 2.26 -7.11 11.03
CA LEU A 70 1.20 -6.59 11.88
C LEU A 70 0.30 -7.72 12.40
N ILE A 71 -0.13 -8.62 11.53
CA ILE A 71 -0.94 -9.79 11.89
C ILE A 71 -0.15 -10.68 12.85
N HIS A 72 1.15 -10.90 12.58
CA HIS A 72 2.00 -11.68 13.46
C HIS A 72 2.04 -11.09 14.88
N ARG A 73 2.24 -9.76 15.01
CA ARG A 73 2.21 -9.06 16.29
C ARG A 73 0.85 -9.17 17.00
N LEU A 74 -0.26 -9.10 16.26
CA LEU A 74 -1.60 -9.26 16.83
C LEU A 74 -1.82 -10.69 17.35
N MET A 75 -1.39 -11.71 16.60
CA MET A 75 -1.47 -13.10 17.02
C MET A 75 -0.58 -13.39 18.24
N GLU A 76 0.64 -12.86 18.27
CA GLU A 76 1.53 -12.99 19.43
C GLU A 76 0.92 -12.35 20.68
N LYS A 77 0.34 -11.15 20.56
CA LYS A 77 -0.35 -10.49 21.67
C LYS A 77 -1.53 -11.32 22.18
N LYS A 78 -2.34 -11.88 21.27
CA LYS A 78 -3.45 -12.78 21.63
C LYS A 78 -2.93 -14.00 22.39
N ARG A 79 -1.86 -14.64 21.93
CA ARG A 79 -1.27 -15.83 22.57
C ARG A 79 -0.72 -15.55 23.98
N ARG A 80 -0.20 -14.34 24.23
CA ARG A 80 0.34 -13.94 25.54
C ARG A 80 -0.72 -13.46 26.54
N ALA A 81 -1.92 -13.13 26.06
CA ALA A 81 -3.03 -12.66 26.90
C ALA A 81 -3.91 -13.81 27.43
N CYS A 82 -3.75 -15.02 26.88
CA CYS A 82 -4.29 -16.26 27.43
C CYS A 82 -3.25 -16.93 28.33
#